data_AF-A0A1V5N718-F1
#
_entry.id   AF-A0A1V5N718-F1
#
_cell.length_a   1.000
_cell.length_b   1.000
_cell.length_c   1.000
_cell.angle_alpha   90.00
_cell.angle_beta   90.00
_cell.angle_gamma   90.00
#
_symmetry.space_group_name_H-M   'P 1'
#
loop_
_entity.id
_entity.type
_entity.pdbx_description
1 polymer ?
#
loop_
_entity_poly.entity_id
_entity_poly.type
_entity_poly.pdbx_seq_one_letter_code
_entity_poly.pdbx_strand_id
1 'polypeptide(L)'
;MNVARQRVQDINPHCQVEALACFAHLESMDVILEGRPDLLLDAIDSLNPKVELIQAVVQRQIPLVSSMAAALRKDVNAVRVGPLSATRHCPLARLIRKRLRQNRVSTDFPCVYSVEVLDAVTGREITESQPGEEFYERGRPRRKLGSLPTIPGIFGLAAANEAIRILVSGSRR
;
A
#
# COMPACT_ATOMS: atom_id res chain seq x y z
N MET A 1 -9.89 12.86 -8.89
CA MET A 1 -9.22 11.76 -9.63
C MET A 1 -8.53 12.18 -10.93
N ASN A 2 -8.91 13.29 -11.57
CA ASN A 2 -8.38 13.64 -12.89
C ASN A 2 -6.95 14.18 -12.91
N VAL A 3 -6.44 14.73 -11.81
CA VAL A 3 -5.11 15.38 -11.76
C VAL A 3 -3.97 14.38 -11.97
N ALA A 4 -4.03 13.20 -11.35
CA ALA A 4 -3.00 12.16 -11.52
C ALA A 4 -2.96 11.64 -12.95
N ARG A 5 -4.14 11.39 -13.55
CA ARG A 5 -4.26 10.98 -14.96
C ARG A 5 -3.67 12.03 -15.90
N GLN A 6 -4.04 13.29 -15.72
CA GLN A 6 -3.49 14.39 -16.53
C GLN A 6 -1.97 14.44 -16.41
N ARG A 7 -1.44 14.33 -15.18
CA ARG A 7 -0.01 14.38 -14.95
C ARG A 7 0.74 13.23 -15.65
N VAL A 8 0.17 12.03 -15.68
CA VAL A 8 0.77 10.90 -16.42
C VAL A 8 0.78 11.16 -17.92
N GLN A 9 -0.31 11.70 -18.47
CA GLN A 9 -0.40 12.08 -19.88
C GLN A 9 0.57 13.21 -20.25
N ASP A 10 0.79 14.17 -19.36
CA ASP A 10 1.79 15.24 -19.54
C ASP A 10 3.24 14.68 -19.56
N ILE A 11 3.49 13.54 -18.89
CA ILE A 11 4.81 12.88 -18.88
C ILE A 11 4.99 12.02 -20.13
N ASN A 12 3.99 11.21 -20.46
CA ASN A 12 4.00 10.35 -21.64
C ASN A 12 2.61 10.34 -22.29
N PRO A 13 2.41 11.10 -23.39
CA PRO A 13 1.12 11.18 -24.09
C PRO A 13 0.63 9.83 -24.65
N HIS A 14 1.54 8.86 -24.84
CA HIS A 14 1.20 7.53 -25.33
C HIS A 14 0.79 6.55 -24.21
N CYS A 15 0.93 6.93 -22.94
CA CYS A 15 0.50 6.11 -21.82
C CYS A 15 -1.02 6.06 -21.75
N GLN A 16 -1.59 4.87 -21.86
CA GLN A 16 -3.02 4.64 -21.66
C GLN A 16 -3.31 4.60 -20.16
N VAL A 17 -4.17 5.50 -19.70
CA VAL A 17 -4.50 5.65 -18.28
C VAL A 17 -6.00 5.53 -18.10
N GLU A 18 -6.40 4.48 -17.40
CA GLU A 18 -7.77 4.28 -16.93
C GLU A 18 -7.88 4.73 -15.47
N ALA A 19 -8.94 5.47 -15.15
CA ALA A 19 -9.17 6.02 -13.82
C ALA A 19 -10.49 5.48 -13.26
N LEU A 20 -10.42 4.62 -12.24
CA LEU A 20 -11.58 3.98 -11.62
C LEU A 20 -12.07 4.76 -10.40
N ALA A 21 -13.24 5.41 -10.52
CA ALA A 21 -13.82 6.23 -9.46
C ALA A 21 -14.51 5.39 -8.38
N CYS A 22 -13.73 4.55 -7.68
CA CYS A 22 -14.21 3.67 -6.62
C CYS A 22 -13.19 3.54 -5.50
N PHE A 23 -13.65 3.08 -4.33
CA PHE A 23 -12.79 2.61 -3.26
C PHE A 23 -12.60 1.10 -3.38
N ALA A 24 -11.42 0.59 -3.03
CA ALA A 24 -11.13 -0.84 -3.03
C ALA A 24 -11.89 -1.55 -1.91
N HIS A 25 -12.86 -2.37 -2.29
CA HIS A 25 -13.72 -3.15 -1.43
C HIS A 25 -14.11 -4.45 -2.13
N LEU A 26 -14.67 -5.40 -1.39
CA LEU A 26 -15.13 -6.68 -1.94
C LEU A 26 -15.98 -6.52 -3.21
N GLU A 27 -16.93 -5.57 -3.22
CA GLU A 27 -17.85 -5.34 -4.34
C GLU A 27 -17.20 -4.69 -5.57
N SER A 28 -16.11 -3.93 -5.37
CA SER A 28 -15.39 -3.25 -6.46
C SER A 28 -14.17 -4.02 -6.96
N MET A 29 -13.83 -5.13 -6.31
CA MET A 29 -12.58 -5.85 -6.56
C MET A 29 -12.52 -6.48 -7.95
N ASP A 30 -13.66 -6.98 -8.45
CA ASP A 30 -13.75 -7.53 -9.81
C ASP A 30 -13.47 -6.47 -10.87
N VAL A 31 -13.98 -5.25 -10.66
CA VAL A 31 -13.73 -4.11 -11.55
C VAL A 31 -12.28 -3.63 -11.44
N ILE A 32 -11.75 -3.52 -10.22
CA ILE A 32 -10.36 -3.06 -9.99
C ILE A 32 -9.33 -4.03 -10.59
N LEU A 33 -9.62 -5.32 -10.58
CA LEU A 33 -8.73 -6.37 -11.06
C LEU A 33 -9.17 -6.95 -12.41
N GLU A 34 -10.08 -6.26 -13.10
CA GLU A 34 -10.55 -6.65 -14.43
C GLU A 34 -9.35 -6.70 -15.41
N GLY A 35 -9.42 -7.62 -16.38
CA GLY A 35 -8.34 -7.81 -17.35
C GLY A 35 -7.06 -8.46 -16.79
N ARG A 36 -7.01 -8.76 -15.48
CA ARG A 36 -5.89 -9.39 -14.77
C ARG A 36 -4.57 -8.62 -14.98
N PRO A 37 -4.35 -7.51 -14.24
CA PRO A 37 -3.13 -6.73 -14.35
C PRO A 37 -1.86 -7.56 -14.18
N ASP A 38 -0.79 -7.22 -14.92
CA ASP A 38 0.52 -7.88 -14.79
C ASP A 38 1.15 -7.70 -13.41
N LEU A 39 0.81 -6.59 -12.75
CA LEU A 39 1.30 -6.23 -11.43
C LEU A 39 0.34 -5.24 -10.76
N LEU A 40 0.12 -5.41 -9.46
CA LEU A 40 -0.56 -4.43 -8.62
C LEU A 40 0.45 -3.62 -7.78
N LEU A 41 0.28 -2.29 -7.76
CA LEU A 41 0.94 -1.38 -6.82
C LEU A 41 -0.08 -0.87 -5.80
N ASP A 42 0.08 -1.26 -4.54
CA ASP A 42 -0.83 -0.89 -3.46
C ASP A 42 -0.29 0.29 -2.64
N ALA A 43 -0.93 1.46 -2.76
CA ALA A 43 -0.65 2.67 -1.98
C ALA A 43 -1.80 3.08 -1.03
N ILE A 44 -2.67 2.13 -0.64
CA ILE A 44 -3.80 2.38 0.26
C ILE A 44 -3.31 2.60 1.70
N ASP A 45 -3.87 3.58 2.40
CA ASP A 45 -3.53 3.97 3.78
C ASP A 45 -4.48 3.41 4.86
N SER A 46 -5.57 2.77 4.42
CA SER A 46 -6.66 2.30 5.27
C SER A 46 -6.64 0.78 5.39
N LEU A 47 -6.78 0.29 6.63
CA LEU A 47 -6.49 -1.11 6.96
C LEU A 47 -7.41 -2.12 6.25
N ASN A 48 -8.74 -1.98 6.34
CA ASN A 48 -9.67 -2.96 5.75
C ASN A 48 -9.55 -3.00 4.21
N PRO A 49 -9.66 -1.86 3.49
CA PRO A 49 -9.52 -1.84 2.03
C PRO A 49 -8.22 -2.47 1.54
N LYS A 50 -7.12 -2.20 2.25
CA LYS A 50 -5.81 -2.74 1.91
C LYS A 50 -5.71 -4.25 2.13
N VAL A 51 -6.25 -4.74 3.25
CA VAL A 51 -6.29 -6.19 3.52
C VAL A 51 -7.15 -6.88 2.47
N GLU A 52 -8.35 -6.39 2.19
CA GLU A 52 -9.25 -6.94 1.16
C GLU A 52 -8.59 -6.99 -0.23
N LEU A 53 -7.94 -5.89 -0.64
CA LEU A 53 -7.17 -5.83 -1.89
C LEU A 53 -6.07 -6.88 -1.94
N ILE A 54 -5.21 -6.95 -0.91
CA ILE A 54 -4.11 -7.91 -0.86
C ILE A 54 -4.65 -9.34 -0.93
N GLN A 55 -5.74 -9.65 -0.21
CA GLN A 55 -6.34 -10.98 -0.25
C GLN A 55 -6.80 -11.37 -1.65
N ALA A 56 -7.53 -10.49 -2.32
CA ALA A 56 -8.05 -10.76 -3.67
C ALA A 56 -6.92 -10.93 -4.70
N VAL A 57 -5.89 -10.08 -4.62
CA VAL A 57 -4.73 -10.10 -5.53
C VAL A 57 -3.91 -11.37 -5.35
N VAL A 58 -3.64 -11.76 -4.10
CA VAL A 58 -2.91 -13.01 -3.79
C VAL A 58 -3.70 -14.24 -4.21
N GLN A 59 -5.02 -14.26 -3.99
CA GLN A 59 -5.90 -15.37 -4.44
C GLN A 59 -5.92 -15.50 -5.97
N ARG A 60 -5.85 -14.39 -6.70
CA ARG A 60 -5.78 -14.36 -8.17
C ARG A 60 -4.37 -14.56 -8.73
N GLN A 61 -3.39 -14.77 -7.86
CA GLN A 61 -1.98 -14.94 -8.23
C GLN A 61 -1.46 -13.77 -9.09
N ILE A 62 -1.93 -12.55 -8.81
CA ILE A 62 -1.44 -11.33 -9.44
C ILE A 62 -0.22 -10.86 -8.64
N PRO A 63 0.94 -10.60 -9.29
CA PRO A 63 2.10 -10.02 -8.63
C PRO A 63 1.74 -8.72 -7.89
N LEU A 64 2.34 -8.49 -6.73
CA LEU A 64 2.02 -7.35 -5.85
C LEU A 64 3.27 -6.69 -5.30
N VAL A 65 3.29 -5.36 -5.32
CA VAL A 65 4.16 -4.54 -4.45
C VAL A 65 3.27 -3.64 -3.60
N SER A 66 3.40 -3.72 -2.28
CA SER A 66 2.57 -2.91 -1.35
C SER A 66 3.39 -1.85 -0.62
N SER A 67 2.79 -0.69 -0.34
CA SER A 67 3.40 0.38 0.44
C SER A 67 2.83 0.39 1.88
N MET A 68 3.70 0.40 2.88
CA MET A 68 3.32 0.50 4.29
C MET A 68 3.27 1.96 4.76
N ALA A 69 2.99 2.18 6.06
CA ALA A 69 2.83 3.53 6.59
C ALA A 69 4.13 4.36 6.59
N ALA A 70 4.11 5.46 5.83
CA ALA A 70 5.16 6.48 5.75
C ALA A 70 4.96 7.66 6.71
N ALA A 71 3.82 7.75 7.39
CA ALA A 71 3.54 8.82 8.35
C ALA A 71 4.50 8.79 9.55
N LEU A 72 4.81 9.97 10.08
CA LEU A 72 5.72 10.22 11.21
C LEU A 72 7.18 9.74 11.00
N ARG A 73 7.52 9.30 9.78
CA ARG A 73 8.89 8.94 9.40
C ARG A 73 9.68 10.16 8.99
N LYS A 74 10.98 10.10 9.25
CA LYS A 74 11.92 11.18 8.96
C LYS A 74 13.21 10.68 8.31
N ASP A 75 13.63 9.45 8.60
CA ASP A 75 14.88 8.92 8.08
C ASP A 75 14.69 8.22 6.73
N VAL A 76 15.20 8.86 5.68
CA VAL A 76 15.23 8.30 4.31
C VAL A 76 16.09 7.03 4.24
N ASN A 77 17.16 6.96 5.02
CA ASN A 77 18.07 5.81 5.06
C ASN A 77 17.47 4.62 5.81
N ALA A 78 16.31 4.79 6.42
CA ALA A 78 15.54 3.72 7.03
C ALA A 78 14.51 3.07 6.08
N VAL A 79 14.33 3.57 4.85
CA VAL A 79 13.39 2.96 3.90
C VAL A 79 13.97 1.68 3.30
N ARG A 80 13.19 0.60 3.28
CA ARG A 80 13.57 -0.72 2.74
C ARG A 80 12.46 -1.27 1.85
N VAL A 81 12.87 -2.14 0.94
CA VAL A 81 11.98 -3.02 0.17
C VAL A 81 12.26 -4.45 0.60
N GLY A 82 11.22 -5.24 0.84
CA GLY A 82 11.35 -6.64 1.28
C GLY A 82 10.00 -7.25 1.65
N PRO A 83 9.95 -8.52 2.08
CA PRO A 83 8.70 -9.20 2.32
C PRO A 83 7.92 -8.55 3.48
N LEU A 84 6.59 -8.60 3.43
CA LEU A 84 5.75 -8.04 4.51
C LEU A 84 6.10 -8.63 5.89
N SER A 85 6.51 -9.90 5.93
CA SER A 85 6.96 -10.59 7.14
C SER A 85 8.17 -9.93 7.82
N ALA A 86 9.06 -9.27 7.07
CA ALA A 86 10.26 -8.60 7.58
C ALA A 86 9.98 -7.19 8.15
N THR A 87 8.76 -6.68 8.02
CA THR A 87 8.42 -5.33 8.50
C THR A 87 8.41 -5.25 10.03
N ARG A 88 9.02 -4.19 10.58
CA ARG A 88 9.05 -3.86 12.02
C ARG A 88 8.76 -2.39 12.24
N HIS A 89 8.43 -2.03 13.47
CA HIS A 89 8.10 -0.66 13.90
C HIS A 89 6.95 0.00 13.12
N CYS A 90 6.11 -0.77 12.40
CA CYS A 90 4.98 -0.26 11.63
C CYS A 90 3.66 -0.85 12.15
N PRO A 91 2.82 -0.05 12.85
CA PRO A 91 1.53 -0.52 13.38
C PRO A 91 0.58 -1.03 12.29
N LEU A 92 0.51 -0.34 11.14
CA LEU A 92 -0.30 -0.75 9.99
C LEU A 92 0.14 -2.13 9.49
N ALA A 93 1.44 -2.32 9.21
CA ALA A 93 1.97 -3.59 8.74
C ALA A 93 1.73 -4.74 9.73
N ARG A 94 1.81 -4.46 11.04
CA ARG A 94 1.53 -5.44 12.10
C ARG A 94 0.07 -5.91 12.05
N LEU A 95 -0.88 -4.99 11.88
CA LEU A 95 -2.30 -5.31 11.78
C LEU A 95 -2.62 -6.06 10.48
N ILE A 96 -2.03 -5.65 9.35
CA ILE A 96 -2.16 -6.35 8.06
C ILE A 96 -1.67 -7.80 8.21
N ARG A 97 -0.46 -8.03 8.73
CA ARG A 97 0.06 -9.38 8.95
C ARG A 97 -0.84 -10.24 9.83
N LYS A 98 -1.42 -9.65 10.89
CA LYS A 98 -2.35 -10.35 11.77
C LYS A 98 -3.58 -10.83 10.98
N ARG A 99 -4.21 -9.94 10.22
CA ARG A 99 -5.41 -10.26 9.45
C ARG A 99 -5.16 -11.22 8.29
N LEU A 100 -4.10 -11.02 7.52
CA LEU A 100 -3.74 -11.94 6.44
C LEU A 100 -3.46 -13.35 6.98
N ARG A 101 -2.75 -13.48 8.11
CA ARG A 101 -2.54 -14.78 8.77
C ARG A 101 -3.84 -15.43 9.23
N GLN A 102 -4.75 -14.66 9.83
CA GLN A 102 -6.08 -15.16 10.24
C GLN A 102 -6.86 -15.69 9.03
N ASN A 103 -6.73 -15.00 7.89
CA ASN A 103 -7.40 -15.37 6.64
C ASN A 103 -6.59 -16.36 5.78
N ARG A 104 -5.50 -16.92 6.31
CA ARG A 104 -4.60 -17.89 5.63
C ARG A 104 -4.07 -17.38 4.27
N VAL A 105 -3.84 -16.07 4.17
CA VAL A 105 -3.27 -15.44 2.98
C VAL A 105 -1.77 -15.27 3.14
N SER A 106 -1.02 -15.55 2.06
CA SER A 106 0.44 -15.41 2.03
C SER A 106 0.87 -13.98 2.36
N THR A 107 1.98 -13.85 3.08
CA THR A 107 2.67 -12.57 3.33
C THR A 107 3.97 -12.46 2.54
N ASP A 108 4.20 -13.39 1.62
CA ASP A 108 5.36 -13.44 0.75
C ASP A 108 5.13 -12.59 -0.51
N PHE A 109 5.12 -11.29 -0.29
CA PHE A 109 5.13 -10.29 -1.36
C PHE A 109 5.98 -9.10 -0.93
N PRO A 110 6.67 -8.45 -1.87
CA PRO A 110 7.49 -7.29 -1.57
C PRO A 110 6.62 -6.12 -1.11
N CYS A 111 7.12 -5.39 -0.13
CA CYS A 111 6.55 -4.14 0.32
C CYS A 111 7.62 -3.11 0.65
N VAL A 112 7.23 -1.84 0.57
CA VAL A 112 8.06 -0.70 0.99
C VAL A 112 7.69 -0.32 2.42
N TYR A 113 8.70 -0.21 3.28
CA TYR A 113 8.51 0.09 4.70
C TYR A 113 9.73 0.82 5.28
N SER A 114 9.53 1.51 6.40
CA SER A 114 10.62 2.10 7.17
C SER A 114 11.02 1.20 8.33
N VAL A 115 12.31 1.11 8.61
CA VAL A 115 12.90 0.46 9.79
C VAL A 115 13.02 1.41 10.98
N GLU A 116 12.71 2.70 10.78
CA GLU A 116 12.83 3.74 11.80
C GLU A 116 12.01 3.37 13.04
N VAL A 117 12.60 3.55 14.20
CA VAL A 117 11.90 3.37 15.47
C VAL A 117 11.14 4.65 15.77
N LEU A 118 9.82 4.55 15.92
CA LEU A 118 9.02 5.66 16.44
C LEU A 118 9.21 5.72 17.96
N ASP A 119 9.24 6.92 18.52
CA ASP A 119 9.26 7.07 19.97
C ASP A 119 8.00 6.44 20.61
N ALA A 120 8.09 6.08 21.90
CA ALA A 120 7.03 5.31 22.56
C ALA A 120 5.68 6.06 22.60
N VAL A 121 5.71 7.39 22.61
CA VAL A 121 4.52 8.24 22.62
C VAL A 121 3.83 8.20 21.25
N THR A 122 4.57 8.51 20.17
CA THR A 122 4.06 8.44 18.79
C THR A 122 3.65 7.02 18.40
N GLY A 123 4.38 6.00 18.84
CA GLY A 123 4.03 4.60 18.62
C GLY A 123 2.72 4.19 19.28
N ARG A 124 2.48 4.61 20.54
CA ARG A 124 1.23 4.35 21.28
C ARG A 124 0.06 5.10 20.67
N GLU A 125 0.25 6.36 20.29
CA GLU A 125 -0.79 7.19 19.66
C GLU A 125 -1.30 6.57 18.35
N ILE A 126 -0.44 5.94 17.54
CA ILE A 126 -0.86 5.25 16.31
C ILE A 126 -1.65 3.98 16.62
N THR A 127 -1.37 3.29 17.72
CA THR A 127 -2.07 2.07 18.12
C THR A 127 -3.38 2.30 18.86
N GLU A 128 -3.46 3.38 19.65
CA GLU A 128 -4.65 3.81 20.39
C GLU A 128 -5.63 4.59 19.51
N SER A 129 -5.13 5.22 18.44
CA SER A 129 -5.91 5.53 17.24
C SER A 129 -6.25 4.22 16.54
N GLN A 130 -7.14 3.42 17.14
CA GLN A 130 -7.64 2.20 16.49
C GLN A 130 -8.04 2.57 15.05
N PRO A 131 -7.56 1.87 14.01
CA PRO A 131 -8.25 1.91 12.73
C PRO A 131 -9.62 1.32 13.03
N GLY A 132 -10.61 2.19 13.23
CA GLY A 132 -11.96 1.79 13.58
C GLY A 132 -12.39 0.64 12.69
N GLU A 133 -12.77 -0.45 13.33
CA GLU A 133 -13.69 -1.40 12.73
C GLU A 133 -15.00 -0.63 12.60
N GLU A 134 -15.29 -0.10 11.41
CA GLU A 134 -16.63 0.15 10.89
C GLU A 134 -16.55 0.94 9.57
N PHE A 135 -17.32 0.47 8.59
CA PHE A 135 -17.50 1.06 7.29
C PHE A 135 -18.34 2.35 7.39
N TYR A 136 -17.92 3.38 6.65
CA TYR A 136 -18.73 4.30 5.85
C TYR A 136 -20.19 4.55 6.28
N GLU A 137 -20.38 5.35 7.32
CA GLU A 137 -21.28 6.52 7.33
C GLU A 137 -20.93 7.41 8.55
N ARG A 138 -20.69 8.71 8.34
CA ARG A 138 -20.36 9.74 9.36
C ARG A 138 -19.26 9.35 10.36
N GLY A 139 -18.03 9.30 9.83
CA GLY A 139 -16.83 8.87 10.54
C GLY A 139 -16.49 9.65 11.80
N ARG A 140 -16.13 8.88 12.84
CA ARG A 140 -15.30 9.36 13.96
C ARG A 140 -14.02 10.01 13.39
N PRO A 141 -13.59 11.18 13.89
CA PRO A 141 -12.42 11.86 13.35
C PRO A 141 -11.17 11.00 13.51
N ARG A 142 -10.64 10.50 12.38
CA ARG A 142 -9.29 9.88 12.35
C ARG A 142 -8.27 10.98 12.62
N ARG A 143 -7.37 10.75 13.58
CA ARG A 143 -6.27 11.67 13.85
C ARG A 143 -5.36 11.72 12.63
N LYS A 144 -5.22 12.90 12.04
CA LYS A 144 -4.30 13.14 10.92
C LYS A 144 -2.87 13.04 11.45
N LEU A 145 -2.12 12.04 10.98
CA LEU A 145 -0.70 11.92 11.29
C LEU A 145 0.10 12.82 10.36
N GLY A 146 1.08 13.55 10.88
CA GLY A 146 1.99 14.34 10.07
C GLY A 146 2.90 13.46 9.20
N SER A 147 3.33 14.00 8.06
CA SER A 147 4.31 13.33 7.20
C SER A 147 5.21 14.37 6.53
N LEU A 148 6.52 14.09 6.49
CA LEU A 148 7.45 14.85 5.67
C LEU A 148 7.29 14.39 4.21
N PRO A 149 6.95 15.28 3.25
CA PRO A 149 6.57 14.89 1.89
C PRO A 149 7.65 14.10 1.14
N THR A 150 8.92 14.27 1.54
CA THR A 150 10.05 13.50 1.01
C THR A 150 9.91 11.99 1.27
N ILE A 151 9.34 11.58 2.41
CA ILE A 151 9.26 10.16 2.77
C ILE A 151 8.21 9.41 1.95
N PRO A 152 6.93 9.85 1.85
CA PRO A 152 5.98 9.22 0.93
C PRO A 152 6.46 9.24 -0.52
N GLY A 153 7.15 10.30 -0.95
CA GLY A 153 7.77 10.36 -2.28
C GLY A 153 8.79 9.24 -2.50
N ILE A 154 9.70 9.03 -1.54
CA ILE A 154 10.68 7.93 -1.58
C ILE A 154 9.99 6.56 -1.53
N PHE A 155 8.93 6.41 -0.74
CA PHE A 155 8.16 5.16 -0.72
C PHE A 155 7.55 4.84 -2.09
N GLY A 156 6.95 5.84 -2.74
CA GLY A 156 6.39 5.71 -4.09
C GLY A 156 7.45 5.34 -5.13
N LEU A 157 8.59 6.03 -5.11
CA LEU A 157 9.72 5.75 -6.03
C LEU A 157 10.33 4.35 -5.80
N ALA A 158 10.48 3.93 -4.53
CA ALA A 158 10.95 2.59 -4.20
C ALA A 158 9.98 1.50 -4.68
N ALA A 159 8.66 1.72 -4.53
CA ALA A 159 7.64 0.80 -5.02
C ALA A 159 7.65 0.70 -6.55
N ALA A 160 7.76 1.84 -7.24
CA ALA A 160 7.88 1.89 -8.69
C ALA A 160 9.13 1.18 -9.21
N ASN A 161 10.27 1.36 -8.55
CA ASN A 161 11.51 0.66 -8.90
C ASN A 161 11.38 -0.87 -8.73
N GLU A 162 10.76 -1.33 -7.65
CA GLU A 162 10.51 -2.76 -7.45
C GLU A 162 9.55 -3.32 -8.49
N ALA A 163 8.50 -2.56 -8.84
CA ALA A 163 7.60 -2.92 -9.94
C ALA A 163 8.32 -3.13 -11.27
N ILE A 164 9.18 -2.18 -11.65
CA ILE A 164 9.99 -2.28 -12.88
C ILE A 164 10.87 -3.53 -12.84
N ARG A 165 11.54 -3.80 -11.72
CA ARG A 165 12.36 -5.00 -11.57
C ARG A 165 11.56 -6.29 -11.77
N ILE A 166 10.38 -6.39 -11.16
CA ILE A 166 9.52 -7.58 -11.29
C ILE A 166 9.13 -7.77 -12.75
N LEU A 167 8.59 -6.73 -13.39
CA LEU A 167 8.12 -6.79 -14.78
C LEU A 167 9.24 -7.17 -15.76
N VAL A 168 10.41 -6.53 -15.64
CA VAL A 168 11.56 -6.80 -16.53
C VAL A 168 12.16 -8.18 -16.29
N SER A 169 12.18 -8.67 -15.04
CA SER A 169 12.67 -10.01 -14.73
C SER A 169 11.74 -11.13 -15.23
N GLY A 170 10.44 -10.85 -15.34
CA GLY A 170 9.44 -11.75 -15.93
C GLY A 170 9.52 -11.88 -17.45
N SER A 171 9.99 -10.84 -18.16
CA SER A 171 10.14 -10.82 -19.63
C SER A 171 11.32 -11.63 -20.18
N ARG A 172 12.06 -12.36 -19.34
CA ARG A 172 13.19 -13.24 -19.75
C ARG A 172 12.84 -14.73 -19.78
N ARG A 173 11.55 -15.10 -19.81
CA ARG A 173 11.10 -16.48 -19.98
C ARG A 173 10.51 -16.70 -21.36
#